data_AF-A0A7X7T6H9-F1
#
_entry.id   AF-A0A7X7T6H9-F1
#
_cell.length_a   1.000
_cell.length_b   1.000
_cell.length_c   1.000
_cell.angle_alpha   90.00
_cell.angle_beta   90.00
_cell.angle_gamma   90.00
#
_symmetry.space_group_name_H-M   'P 1'
#
loop_
_entity.id
_entity.type
_entity.pdbx_description
1 polymer ?
#
loop_
_entity_poly.entity_id
_entity_poly.type
_entity_poly.pdbx_seq_one_letter_code
_entity_poly.pdbx_strand_id
1 'polypeptide(L)' 'MEEGLAIVPLGRLHRRLRRAHLLIVDELGRVPFDRTGGELLFNLLAGRHERRSTLITTNLAFPW' A
#
# COMPACT_ATOMS: atom_id res chain seq x y z
N MET A 1 27.75 5.23 7.16
CA MET A 1 26.78 5.18 8.28
C MET A 1 25.64 6.14 7.99
N GLU A 2 24.69 5.78 7.12
CA GLU A 2 23.43 6.54 6.91
C GLU A 2 22.23 5.64 6.51
N GLU A 3 22.42 4.33 6.32
CA GLU A 3 21.37 3.41 5.84
C GLU A 3 20.29 3.03 6.88
N GLY A 4 20.44 3.41 8.15
CA GLY A 4 19.55 2.94 9.23
C GLY A 4 18.27 3.76 9.46
N LEU A 5 18.17 4.99 8.94
CA LEU A 5 17.13 5.94 9.35
C LEU A 5 15.87 5.95 8.46
N ALA A 6 15.97 5.54 7.19
CA ALA A 6 14.84 5.54 6.25
C ALA A 6 13.84 4.38 6.45
N ILE A 7 14.25 3.31 7.16
CA ILE A 7 13.46 2.08 7.30
C ILE A 7 12.39 2.20 8.42
N VAL A 8 12.68 2.98 9.47
CA VAL A 8 11.81 3.15 10.65
C VAL A 8 10.51 3.93 10.35
N PRO A 9 10.51 5.03 9.57
CA PRO A 9 9.29 5.75 9.20
C PRO A 9 8.32 4.90 8.39
N LEU A 10 8.85 4.13 7.43
CA LEU A 10 8.04 3.30 6.53
C LEU A 10 7.33 2.18 7.29
N GLY A 11 8.02 1.53 8.22
CA GLY A 11 7.42 0.50 9.08
C GLY A 11 6.31 1.04 10.00
N ARG A 12 6.46 2.27 10.51
CA ARG A 12 5.42 2.93 11.32
C ARG A 12 4.20 3.28 10.48
N LEU A 13 4.40 3.84 9.29
CA LEU A 13 3.33 4.16 8.35
C LEU A 13 2.58 2.89 7.94
N HIS A 14 3.30 1.84 7.56
CA HIS A 14 2.72 0.54 7.18
C HIS A 14 1.82 -0.02 8.28
N ARG A 15 2.27 -0.02 9.54
CA ARG A 15 1.43 -0.43 10.70
C ARG A 15 0.19 0.43 10.87
N ARG A 16 0.29 1.74 10.65
CA ARG A 16 -0.85 2.66 10.74
C ARG A 16 -1.88 2.37 9.65
N LEU A 17 -1.44 2.23 8.40
CA LEU A 17 -2.30 1.92 7.26
C LEU A 17 -2.97 0.54 7.40
N ARG A 18 -2.26 -0.47 7.94
CA ARG A 18 -2.85 -1.79 8.25
C ARG A 18 -3.97 -1.75 9.29
N ARG A 19 -3.95 -0.81 10.23
CA ARG A 19 -4.92 -0.72 11.34
C ARG A 19 -6.08 0.23 11.08
N ALA A 20 -6.01 1.06 10.03
CA ALA A 20 -7.09 1.97 9.67
C ALA A 20 -8.40 1.22 9.41
N HIS A 21 -9.52 1.74 9.91
CA HIS A 21 -10.86 1.17 9.67
C HIS A 21 -11.20 1.19 8.18
N LEU A 22 -10.89 2.31 7.51
CA LEU A 22 -10.99 2.48 6.07
C LEU A 22 -9.62 2.95 5.54
N LEU A 23 -9.12 2.28 4.51
CA LEU A 23 -7.98 2.74 3.72
C LEU A 23 -8.49 3.13 2.33
N ILE A 24 -8.19 4.35 1.89
CA ILE A 24 -8.49 4.82 0.54
C ILE A 24 -7.17 4.85 -0.24
N VAL A 25 -7.13 4.15 -1.37
CA VAL A 25 -6.03 4.20 -2.34
C VAL A 25 -6.58 4.81 -3.60
N ASP A 26 -6.15 6.03 -3.91
CA ASP A 26 -6.63 6.78 -5.07
C ASP A 26 -5.68 6.63 -6.26
N GLU A 27 -6.22 6.68 -7.48
CA GLU A 27 -5.50 6.63 -8.76
C GLU A 27 -4.49 5.48 -8.90
N LEU A 28 -4.80 4.29 -8.36
CA LEU A 28 -3.89 3.15 -8.40
C LEU A 28 -3.52 2.81 -9.85
N GLY A 29 -2.22 2.68 -10.13
CA GLY A 29 -1.69 2.37 -11.46
C GLY A 29 -1.39 3.58 -12.34
N ARG A 30 -1.61 4.81 -11.87
CA ARG A 30 -1.26 6.03 -12.62
C ARG A 30 0.24 6.33 -12.62
N VAL A 31 0.96 6.00 -11.55
CA VAL A 31 2.42 6.15 -11.43
C VAL A 31 3.05 4.77 -11.33
N PRO A 32 4.13 4.47 -12.10
CA PRO A 32 4.81 3.19 -12.01
C PRO A 32 5.46 3.02 -10.63
N PHE A 33 5.32 1.82 -10.06
CA PHE A 33 6.05 1.40 -8.87
C PHE A 33 7.30 0.63 -9.29
N ASP A 34 8.38 0.81 -8.54
CA ASP A 34 9.47 -0.16 -8.56
C ASP A 34 9.04 -1.47 -7.87
N ARG A 35 9.85 -2.52 -8.01
CA ARG A 35 9.51 -3.85 -7.47
C ARG A 35 9.24 -3.79 -5.96
N THR A 36 10.09 -3.08 -5.22
CA THR A 36 9.98 -2.95 -3.77
C THR A 36 8.69 -2.21 -3.37
N GLY A 37 8.35 -1.12 -4.06
CA GLY A 37 7.10 -0.38 -3.85
C GLY A 37 5.88 -1.26 -4.13
N GLY A 38 5.91 -2.05 -5.21
CA GLY A 38 4.86 -3.01 -5.53
C GLY A 38 4.68 -4.09 -4.46
N GLU A 39 5.77 -4.70 -3.99
CA GLU A 39 5.75 -5.70 -2.92
C GLU A 39 5.21 -5.13 -1.60
N LEU A 40 5.57 -3.89 -1.24
CA LEU A 40 5.06 -3.22 -0.04
C LEU A 40 3.55 -2.95 -0.13
N LEU A 41 3.07 -2.46 -1.28
CA LEU A 41 1.65 -2.22 -1.50
C LEU A 41 0.86 -3.54 -1.47
N PHE A 42 1.36 -4.58 -2.15
CA PHE A 42 0.76 -5.91 -2.12
C PHE A 42 0.66 -6.45 -0.69
N ASN A 43 1.74 -6.41 0.08
CA ASN A 43 1.76 -6.87 1.47
C ASN A 43 0.78 -6.09 2.36
N LEU A 44 0.62 -4.79 2.14
CA LEU A 44 -0.37 -3.96 2.83
C LEU A 44 -1.80 -4.41 2.51
N LEU A 45 -2.12 -4.56 1.21
CA LEU A 45 -3.46 -4.93 0.74
C LEU A 45 -3.82 -6.37 1.14
N ALA A 46 -2.90 -7.33 0.94
CA ALA A 46 -3.08 -8.72 1.37
C ALA A 46 -3.29 -8.83 2.88
N GLY A 47 -2.56 -8.06 3.68
CA GLY A 47 -2.74 -8.01 5.13
C GLY A 47 -4.07 -7.38 5.60
N ARG A 48 -4.77 -6.66 4.71
CA ARG A 48 -6.10 -6.05 4.96
C ARG A 48 -7.25 -6.84 4.36
N HIS A 49 -7.01 -7.66 3.34
CA HIS A 49 -8.00 -8.52 2.69
C HIS A 49 -8.82 -9.28 3.73
N GLU A 50 -10.16 -9.26 3.59
CA GLU A 50 -11.15 -9.85 4.51
C GLU A 50 -11.13 -9.35 5.97
N ARG A 51 -10.18 -8.49 6.36
CA ARG A 51 -10.00 -8.04 7.75
C ARG A 51 -10.44 -6.60 7.96
N ARG A 52 -10.26 -5.73 6.95
CA ARG A 52 -10.55 -4.29 7.03
C ARG A 52 -10.97 -3.73 5.68
N SER A 53 -11.88 -2.76 5.69
CA SER A 53 -12.40 -2.12 4.48
C SER A 53 -11.30 -1.35 3.73
N THR A 54 -11.22 -1.56 2.43
CA THR A 54 -10.29 -0.85 1.55
C THR A 54 -11.05 -0.38 0.32
N LEU A 55 -11.00 0.92 0.03
CA LEU A 55 -11.55 1.52 -1.18
C LEU A 55 -10.40 1.83 -2.12
N ILE A 56 -10.52 1.39 -3.37
CA ILE A 56 -9.51 1.61 -4.41
C ILE A 56 -10.19 2.30 -5.58
N THR A 57 -9.63 3.42 -6.02
CA THR A 57 -9.91 3.97 -7.34
C THR A 57 -8.71 3.65 -8.24
N THR A 58 -8.97 3.39 -9.51
CA THR A 58 -7.92 3.07 -10.47
C THR A 58 -8.32 3.53 -11.86
N ASN A 59 -7.32 3.93 -12.63
CA ASN A 59 -7.45 4.18 -14.05
C ASN A 59 -7.06 2.95 -14.89
N LEU A 60 -6.73 1.82 -14.23
CA LEU A 60 -6.44 0.57 -14.91
C LEU A 60 -7.76 -0.08 -15.33
N ALA A 61 -7.82 -0.50 -16.59
CA ALA A 61 -8.90 -1.34 -17.06
C ALA A 61 -8.77 -2.73 -16.43
N PHE A 62 -9.84 -3.22 -15.82
CA PHE A 62 -9.97 -4.64 -15.50
C PHE A 62 -10.65 -5.31 -16.70
N PRO A 63 -9.90 -6.04 -17.54
CA PRO A 63 -10.54 -6.89 -18.53
C PRO A 63 -11.38 -7.93 -17.78
N TRP A 64 -12.60 -8.10 -18.24
CA TRP A 64 -13.55 -9.11 -17.76
C TRP A 64 -13.22 -10.48 -18.34
#